data_AF-A0A2P8HB44-F1
#
_entry.id   AF-A0A2P8HB44-F1
#
_cell.length_a   1.000
_cell.length_b   1.000
_cell.length_c   1.000
_cell.angle_alpha   90.00
_cell.angle_beta   90.00
_cell.angle_gamma   90.00
#
_symmetry.space_group_name_H-M   'P 1'
#
loop_
_entity.id
_entity.type
_entity.pdbx_description
1 polymer ?
#
loop_
_entity_poly.entity_id
_entity_poly.type
_entity_poly.pdbx_seq_one_letter_code
_entity_poly.pdbx_strand_id
1 'polypeptide(L)'
;MLSSYNLNLLLQVEQRLSFPALSLVKSIAFETGGTFDPAIKNKQSGATGLIQFLESTAEGLEKGLYLRLPGMTFAEQLVYVEKYFKQWKKTFPQPPNEPFDVYALMLHPVLFNKPDDTVFAIQGTKRFDQNKAFDLDHSGTITKGEVKKKWLSATEKLMTGRVPITTITANGFIFISIAVFLAAMYYVLNMPR
;
A
#
# COMPACT_ATOMS: atom_id res chain seq x y z
N MET A 1 -14.65 6.03 9.09
CA MET A 1 -14.62 6.66 7.75
C MET A 1 -13.33 7.46 7.68
N LEU A 2 -12.62 7.44 6.54
CA LEU A 2 -11.40 8.22 6.39
C LEU A 2 -11.77 9.72 6.29
N SER A 3 -11.18 10.57 7.13
CA SER A 3 -11.39 12.02 7.02
C SER A 3 -10.66 12.60 5.81
N SER A 4 -11.11 13.73 5.27
CA SER A 4 -10.41 14.42 4.18
C SER A 4 -8.98 14.83 4.59
N TYR A 5 -8.79 15.17 5.86
CA TYR A 5 -7.46 15.44 6.42
C TYR A 5 -6.54 14.21 6.32
N ASN A 6 -6.97 13.05 6.83
CA ASN A 6 -6.17 11.82 6.79
C ASN A 6 -5.96 11.32 5.35
N LEU A 7 -6.95 11.48 4.47
CA LEU A 7 -6.79 11.20 3.04
C LEU A 7 -5.66 12.04 2.44
N ASN A 8 -5.65 13.35 2.69
CA ASN A 8 -4.59 14.22 2.18
C ASN A 8 -3.21 13.83 2.70
N LEU A 9 -3.10 13.42 3.97
CA LEU A 9 -1.84 12.91 4.53
C LEU A 9 -1.35 11.66 3.78
N LEU A 10 -2.24 10.71 3.48
CA LEU A 10 -1.90 9.52 2.70
C LEU A 10 -1.43 9.86 1.30
N LEU A 11 -2.15 10.75 0.60
CA LEU A 11 -1.80 11.16 -0.76
C LEU A 11 -0.41 11.84 -0.82
N GLN A 12 -0.07 12.64 0.19
CA GLN A 12 1.26 13.24 0.30
C GLN A 12 2.35 12.18 0.53
N VAL A 13 2.08 11.14 1.33
CA VAL A 13 3.01 10.01 1.50
C VAL A 13 3.18 9.24 0.20
N GLU A 14 2.09 8.93 -0.50
CA GLU A 14 2.14 8.28 -1.82
C GLU A 14 2.98 9.08 -2.80
N GLN A 15 2.81 10.41 -2.85
CA GLN A 15 3.61 11.29 -3.69
C GLN A 15 5.11 11.25 -3.32
N ARG A 16 5.47 11.39 -2.04
CA ARG A 16 6.87 11.31 -1.56
C ARG A 16 7.51 9.95 -1.86
N LEU A 17 6.71 8.89 -1.84
CA LEU A 17 7.14 7.53 -2.13
C LEU A 17 7.00 7.16 -3.61
N SER A 18 6.56 8.07 -4.49
CA SER A 18 6.33 7.79 -5.91
C SER A 18 5.44 6.56 -6.13
N PHE A 19 4.44 6.40 -5.28
CA PHE A 19 3.47 5.32 -5.36
C PHE A 19 2.32 5.67 -6.32
N PRO A 20 1.72 4.68 -6.99
CA PRO A 20 0.48 4.90 -7.74
C PRO A 20 -0.62 5.49 -6.86
N ALA A 21 -1.45 6.37 -7.42
CA ALA A 21 -2.51 7.02 -6.67
C ALA A 21 -3.46 6.02 -6.00
N LEU A 22 -3.84 6.30 -4.75
CA LEU A 22 -4.73 5.49 -3.90
C LEU A 22 -4.22 4.09 -3.56
N SER A 23 -2.99 3.71 -3.94
CA SER A 23 -2.45 2.38 -3.65
C SER A 23 -2.27 2.12 -2.15
N LEU A 24 -1.72 3.08 -1.40
CA LEU A 24 -1.58 3.00 0.05
C LEU A 24 -2.94 3.14 0.74
N VAL A 25 -3.81 4.03 0.24
CA VAL A 25 -5.18 4.17 0.76
C VAL A 25 -5.94 2.85 0.69
N LYS A 26 -5.92 2.19 -0.48
CA LYS A 26 -6.55 0.88 -0.69
C LYS A 26 -5.91 -0.20 0.17
N SER A 27 -4.58 -0.18 0.31
CA SER A 27 -3.86 -1.16 1.14
C SER A 27 -4.25 -1.04 2.62
N ILE A 28 -4.29 0.18 3.17
CA ILE A 28 -4.76 0.42 4.54
C ILE A 28 -6.25 0.07 4.69
N ALA A 29 -7.08 0.36 3.69
CA ALA A 29 -8.47 -0.06 3.70
C ALA A 29 -8.59 -1.58 3.81
N PHE A 30 -7.82 -2.33 3.02
CA PHE A 30 -7.79 -3.80 3.08
C PHE A 30 -7.37 -4.30 4.46
N GLU A 31 -6.25 -3.81 4.99
CA GLU A 31 -5.68 -4.22 6.28
C GLU A 31 -6.58 -3.93 7.48
N THR A 32 -7.30 -2.80 7.43
CA THR A 32 -8.14 -2.33 8.54
C THR A 32 -9.62 -2.66 8.37
N GLY A 33 -10.00 -3.41 7.32
CA GLY A 33 -11.40 -3.66 6.98
C GLY A 33 -12.19 -2.38 6.63
N GLY A 34 -11.50 -1.34 6.16
CA GLY A 34 -12.04 -0.04 5.78
C GLY A 34 -12.32 0.91 6.95
N THR A 35 -11.87 0.57 8.16
CA THR A 35 -12.03 1.43 9.35
C THR A 35 -11.04 2.59 9.35
N PHE A 36 -9.83 2.37 8.81
CA PHE A 36 -8.68 3.29 8.90
C PHE A 36 -8.30 3.63 10.35
N ASP A 37 -8.62 2.73 11.28
CA ASP A 37 -8.34 2.91 12.71
C ASP A 37 -6.88 2.53 13.02
N PRO A 38 -6.04 3.47 13.52
CA PRO A 38 -4.64 3.19 13.86
C PRO A 38 -4.49 2.28 15.09
N ALA A 39 -5.55 2.06 15.87
CA ALA A 39 -5.54 1.19 17.05
C ALA A 39 -6.03 -0.24 16.76
N ILE A 40 -6.52 -0.52 15.55
CA ILE A 40 -7.12 -1.81 15.24
C ILE A 40 -6.09 -2.94 15.34
N LYS A 41 -6.44 -3.97 16.12
CA LYS A 41 -5.62 -5.15 16.34
C LYS A 41 -6.28 -6.39 15.76
N ASN A 42 -5.57 -7.11 14.90
CA ASN A 42 -5.97 -8.42 14.44
C ASN A 42 -5.90 -9.43 15.59
N LYS A 43 -7.02 -10.08 15.91
CA LYS A 43 -7.13 -11.02 17.03
C LYS A 43 -6.34 -12.31 16.83
N GLN A 44 -6.09 -12.70 15.58
CA GLN A 44 -5.40 -13.94 15.24
C GLN A 44 -3.88 -13.76 15.17
N SER A 45 -3.41 -12.71 14.49
CA SER A 45 -1.97 -12.47 14.30
C SER A 45 -1.36 -11.52 15.32
N GLY A 46 -2.17 -10.73 16.03
CA GLY A 46 -1.71 -9.62 16.86
C GLY A 46 -1.23 -8.40 16.07
N ALA A 47 -1.29 -8.43 14.73
CA ALA A 47 -0.92 -7.31 13.89
C ALA A 47 -1.74 -6.06 14.23
N THR A 48 -1.11 -4.88 14.24
CA THR A 48 -1.73 -3.65 14.80
C THR A 48 -1.55 -2.44 13.89
N GLY A 49 -2.60 -1.63 13.77
CA GLY A 49 -2.59 -0.32 13.12
C GLY A 49 -2.81 -0.33 11.61
N LEU A 50 -2.52 0.80 10.97
CA LEU A 50 -2.90 1.15 9.59
C LEU A 50 -2.40 0.16 8.55
N ILE A 51 -1.17 -0.35 8.70
CA ILE A 51 -0.61 -1.39 7.82
C ILE A 51 -0.47 -2.75 8.50
N GLN A 52 -1.15 -2.93 9.65
CA GLN A 52 -1.12 -4.17 10.44
C GLN A 52 0.32 -4.62 10.74
N PHE A 53 1.07 -3.77 11.44
CA PHE A 53 2.44 -4.07 11.84
C PHE A 53 2.47 -5.33 12.73
N LEU A 54 3.27 -6.31 12.33
CA LEU A 54 3.73 -7.38 13.23
C LEU A 54 4.72 -6.81 14.24
N GLU A 55 4.80 -7.42 15.43
CA GLU A 55 5.71 -7.01 16.49
C GLU A 55 7.16 -6.94 15.99
N SER A 56 7.65 -7.99 15.33
CA SER A 56 9.01 -8.02 14.76
C SER A 56 9.26 -6.89 13.77
N THR A 57 8.27 -6.53 12.95
CA THR A 57 8.38 -5.45 11.97
C THR A 57 8.45 -4.10 12.68
N ALA A 58 7.57 -3.87 13.65
CA ALA A 58 7.55 -2.62 14.41
C ALA A 58 8.84 -2.41 15.21
N GLU A 59 9.30 -3.44 15.92
CA GLU A 59 10.56 -3.40 16.69
C GLU A 59 11.79 -3.22 15.79
N GLY A 60 11.77 -3.76 14.57
CA GLY A 60 12.81 -3.55 13.57
C GLY A 60 12.86 -2.11 13.04
N LEU A 61 11.74 -1.40 12.99
CA LEU A 61 11.70 0.02 12.63
C LEU A 61 12.17 0.90 13.78
N GLU A 62 11.71 0.61 14.99
CA GLU A 62 12.06 1.33 16.20
C GLU A 62 11.73 0.50 17.44
N LYS A 63 12.70 0.35 18.33
CA LYS A 63 12.53 -0.38 19.58
C LYS A 63 11.37 0.21 20.41
N GLY A 64 10.45 -0.64 20.86
CA GLY A 64 9.26 -0.28 21.63
C GLY A 64 8.14 0.36 20.80
N LEU A 65 8.22 0.33 19.46
CA LEU A 65 7.15 0.84 18.61
C LEU A 65 5.88 0.01 18.77
N TYR A 66 5.98 -1.31 18.84
CA TYR A 66 4.80 -2.18 18.81
C TYR A 66 3.82 -1.85 19.95
N LEU A 67 4.34 -1.61 21.16
CA LEU A 67 3.56 -1.27 22.35
C LEU A 67 2.89 0.10 22.26
N ARG A 68 3.43 1.03 21.46
CA ARG A 68 2.90 2.38 21.31
C ARG A 68 1.87 2.49 20.18
N LEU A 69 1.90 1.59 19.20
CA LEU A 69 1.01 1.63 18.03
C LEU A 69 -0.47 1.86 18.39
N PRO A 70 -1.08 1.17 19.38
CA PRO A 70 -2.49 1.36 19.70
C PRO A 70 -2.84 2.76 20.23
N GLY A 71 -1.87 3.48 20.79
CA GLY A 71 -2.05 4.83 21.32
C GLY A 71 -1.73 5.94 20.34
N MET A 72 -1.22 5.62 19.14
CA MET A 72 -0.86 6.62 18.14
C MET A 72 -2.08 7.13 17.39
N THR A 73 -2.07 8.42 17.11
CA THR A 73 -2.95 9.02 16.11
C THR A 73 -2.61 8.50 14.71
N PHE A 74 -3.55 8.72 13.78
CA PHE A 74 -3.36 8.39 12.37
C PHE A 74 -2.07 9.02 11.80
N ALA A 75 -1.85 10.31 12.09
CA ALA A 75 -0.70 11.06 11.58
C ALA A 75 0.63 10.56 12.16
N GLU A 76 0.69 10.27 13.47
CA GLU A 76 1.88 9.72 14.11
C GLU A 76 2.24 8.35 13.54
N GLN A 77 1.26 7.48 13.38
CA GLN A 77 1.51 6.15 12.85
C GLN A 77 1.94 6.20 11.37
N LEU A 78 1.44 7.18 10.61
CA LEU A 78 1.81 7.37 9.21
C LEU A 78 3.30 7.72 9.01
N VAL A 79 3.95 8.34 10.00
CA VAL A 79 5.41 8.55 9.99
C VAL A 79 6.15 7.21 9.92
N TYR A 80 5.69 6.22 10.69
CA TYR A 80 6.28 4.87 10.70
C TYR A 80 5.90 4.06 9.47
N VAL A 81 4.72 4.27 8.90
CA VAL A 81 4.34 3.70 7.60
C VAL A 81 5.29 4.22 6.50
N GLU A 82 5.57 5.52 6.46
CA GLU A 82 6.52 6.07 5.49
C GLU A 82 7.95 5.53 5.73
N LYS A 83 8.37 5.40 7.01
CA LYS A 83 9.66 4.79 7.37
C LYS A 83 9.77 3.34 6.90
N TYR A 84 8.71 2.54 7.07
CA TYR A 84 8.62 1.16 6.58
C TYR A 84 8.88 1.07 5.08
N PHE A 85 8.16 1.86 4.27
CA PHE A 85 8.34 1.83 2.83
C PHE A 85 9.68 2.42 2.37
N LYS A 86 10.22 3.43 3.07
CA LYS A 86 11.58 3.92 2.80
C LYS A 86 12.65 2.85 3.03
N GLN A 87 12.47 1.98 4.02
CA GLN A 87 13.38 0.84 4.23
C GLN A 87 13.30 -0.12 3.03
N TRP A 88 12.09 -0.49 2.59
CA TRP A 88 11.95 -1.36 1.42
C TRP A 88 12.47 -0.76 0.13
N LYS A 89 12.37 0.56 -0.06
CA LYS A 89 12.98 1.26 -1.21
C LYS A 89 14.50 1.12 -1.28
N LYS A 90 15.18 0.85 -0.16
CA LYS A 90 16.63 0.54 -0.20
C LYS A 90 16.91 -0.82 -0.84
N THR A 91 15.98 -1.76 -0.74
CA THR A 91 16.07 -3.11 -1.32
C THR A 91 15.44 -3.17 -2.72
N PHE A 92 14.35 -2.44 -2.93
CA PHE A 92 13.58 -2.37 -4.17
C PHE A 92 13.48 -0.90 -4.62
N PRO A 93 14.53 -0.35 -5.26
CA PRO A 93 14.60 1.08 -5.58
C PRO A 93 13.65 1.51 -6.70
N GLN A 94 13.22 0.59 -7.55
CA GLN A 94 12.29 0.85 -8.63
C GLN A 94 10.88 1.18 -8.10
N PRO A 95 10.10 2.04 -8.78
CA PRO A 95 8.73 2.30 -8.39
C PRO A 95 7.83 1.06 -8.55
N PRO A 96 6.68 1.02 -7.85
CA PRO A 96 5.67 -0.02 -8.06
C PRO A 96 5.15 0.01 -9.50
N ASN A 97 5.00 -1.15 -10.15
CA ASN A 97 4.45 -1.23 -11.51
C ASN A 97 2.93 -1.05 -11.53
N GLU A 98 2.27 -1.49 -10.46
CA GLU A 98 0.82 -1.39 -10.27
C GLU A 98 0.45 -1.05 -8.82
N PRO A 99 -0.77 -0.53 -8.53
CA PRO A 99 -1.19 -0.22 -7.16
C PRO A 99 -1.05 -1.39 -6.18
N PHE A 100 -1.23 -2.63 -6.65
CA PHE A 100 -1.10 -3.82 -5.81
C PHE A 100 0.34 -4.06 -5.35
N ASP A 101 1.36 -3.60 -6.07
CA ASP A 101 2.76 -3.80 -5.67
C ASP A 101 3.09 -3.08 -4.34
N VAL A 102 2.37 -2.01 -3.99
CA VAL A 102 2.48 -1.37 -2.66
C VAL A 102 1.97 -2.32 -1.56
N TYR A 103 0.85 -3.00 -1.79
CA TYR A 103 0.34 -4.02 -0.88
C TYR A 103 1.26 -5.25 -0.85
N ALA A 104 1.84 -5.63 -1.99
CA ALA A 104 2.79 -6.74 -2.06
C ALA A 104 4.01 -6.51 -1.16
N LEU A 105 4.51 -5.28 -1.05
CA LEU A 105 5.58 -4.91 -0.10
C LEU A 105 5.17 -5.07 1.37
N MET A 106 3.88 -4.99 1.70
CA MET A 106 3.37 -5.21 3.06
C MET A 106 3.20 -6.71 3.34
N LEU A 107 2.63 -7.44 2.38
CA LEU A 107 2.30 -8.85 2.51
C LEU A 107 3.53 -9.76 2.41
N HIS A 108 4.25 -9.65 1.29
CA HIS A 108 5.42 -10.47 0.99
C HIS A 108 6.29 -9.80 -0.08
N PRO A 109 7.31 -9.01 0.32
CA PRO A 109 8.08 -8.15 -0.56
C PRO A 109 8.70 -8.82 -1.80
N VAL A 110 8.92 -10.14 -1.76
CA VAL A 110 9.43 -10.92 -2.91
C VAL A 110 8.46 -10.89 -4.11
N LEU A 111 7.16 -10.60 -3.89
CA LEU A 111 6.16 -10.45 -4.95
C LEU A 111 6.21 -9.08 -5.65
N PHE A 112 6.97 -8.12 -5.13
CA PHE A 112 7.05 -6.77 -5.68
C PHE A 112 7.49 -6.76 -7.14
N ASN A 113 6.68 -6.15 -8.00
CA ASN A 113 6.88 -6.05 -9.45
C ASN A 113 7.05 -7.40 -10.17
N LYS A 114 6.64 -8.51 -9.54
CA LYS A 114 6.64 -9.83 -10.17
C LYS A 114 5.39 -10.06 -11.03
N PRO A 115 5.42 -10.97 -12.01
CA PRO A 115 4.24 -11.32 -12.79
C PRO A 115 3.16 -11.99 -11.94
N ASP A 116 1.92 -11.99 -12.43
CA ASP A 116 0.76 -12.51 -11.70
C ASP A 116 0.82 -14.02 -11.41
N ASP A 117 1.53 -14.79 -12.23
CA ASP A 117 1.74 -16.23 -12.05
C ASP A 117 2.76 -16.58 -10.95
N THR A 118 3.41 -15.58 -10.34
CA THR A 118 4.42 -15.82 -9.31
C THR A 118 3.79 -16.45 -8.07
N VAL A 119 4.32 -17.60 -7.66
CA VAL A 119 3.83 -18.35 -6.50
C VAL A 119 4.09 -17.60 -5.19
N PHE A 120 3.03 -17.37 -4.43
CA PHE A 120 3.08 -16.80 -3.08
C PHE A 120 3.15 -17.89 -2.01
N ALA A 121 2.32 -18.94 -2.13
CA ALA A 121 2.27 -20.04 -1.16
C ALA A 121 1.78 -21.34 -1.81
N ILE A 122 2.15 -22.48 -1.24
CA ILE A 122 1.78 -23.83 -1.72
C ILE A 122 1.19 -24.62 -0.56
N GLN A 123 0.17 -25.43 -0.83
CA GLN A 123 -0.48 -26.31 0.14
C GLN A 123 0.54 -27.17 0.90
N GLY A 124 0.32 -27.33 2.21
CA GLY A 124 1.26 -28.00 3.11
C GLY A 124 2.32 -27.06 3.72
N THR A 125 2.33 -25.78 3.36
CA THR A 125 3.14 -24.76 4.04
C THR A 125 2.31 -23.94 5.02
N LYS A 126 2.93 -23.52 6.13
CA LYS A 126 2.29 -22.62 7.11
C LYS A 126 1.74 -21.34 6.47
N ARG A 127 2.45 -20.80 5.47
CA ARG A 127 2.02 -19.60 4.75
C ARG A 127 0.72 -19.86 3.99
N PHE A 128 0.59 -20.99 3.32
CA PHE A 128 -0.65 -21.35 2.64
C PHE A 128 -1.79 -21.50 3.63
N ASP A 129 -1.59 -22.20 4.75
CA ASP A 129 -2.64 -22.39 5.76
C ASP A 129 -3.16 -21.05 6.32
N GLN A 130 -2.26 -20.09 6.54
CA GLN A 130 -2.60 -18.74 7.00
C GLN A 130 -3.28 -17.88 5.93
N ASN A 131 -3.11 -18.21 4.64
CA ASN A 131 -3.56 -17.41 3.52
C ASN A 131 -4.52 -18.14 2.58
N LYS A 132 -5.06 -19.29 3.01
CA LYS A 132 -5.89 -20.18 2.19
C LYS A 132 -7.09 -19.47 1.53
N ALA A 133 -7.57 -18.36 2.12
CA ALA A 133 -8.62 -17.54 1.54
C ALA A 133 -8.25 -16.85 0.20
N PHE A 134 -6.97 -16.88 -0.19
CA PHE A 134 -6.47 -16.42 -1.48
C PHE A 134 -6.34 -17.52 -2.53
N ASP A 135 -6.51 -18.80 -2.18
CA ASP A 135 -6.56 -19.92 -3.14
C ASP A 135 -7.95 -19.96 -3.78
N LEU A 136 -8.15 -19.14 -4.81
CA LEU A 136 -9.48 -18.84 -5.36
C LEU A 136 -9.98 -19.95 -6.28
N ASP A 137 -9.07 -20.67 -6.92
CA ASP A 137 -9.38 -21.78 -7.81
C ASP A 137 -9.26 -23.16 -7.14
N HIS A 138 -8.82 -23.20 -5.87
CA HIS A 138 -8.61 -24.41 -5.09
C HIS A 138 -7.56 -25.36 -5.69
N SER A 139 -6.57 -24.81 -6.41
CA SER A 139 -5.47 -25.57 -7.00
C SER A 139 -4.45 -26.06 -5.99
N GLY A 140 -4.47 -25.52 -4.76
CA GLY A 140 -3.42 -25.77 -3.76
C GLY A 140 -2.15 -24.93 -3.99
N THR A 141 -2.18 -23.97 -4.92
CA THR A 141 -1.11 -22.99 -5.13
C THR A 141 -1.72 -21.59 -5.17
N ILE A 142 -1.25 -20.70 -4.30
CA ILE A 142 -1.67 -19.30 -4.29
C ILE A 142 -0.66 -18.48 -5.08
N THR A 143 -1.14 -17.73 -6.06
CA THR A 143 -0.33 -16.84 -6.92
C THR A 143 -0.47 -15.36 -6.54
N LYS A 144 0.47 -14.52 -6.98
CA LYS A 144 0.37 -13.05 -6.87
C LYS A 144 -0.96 -12.56 -7.44
N GLY A 145 -1.36 -13.08 -8.60
CA GLY A 145 -2.58 -12.71 -9.32
C GLY A 145 -3.85 -12.98 -8.52
N GLU A 146 -3.94 -14.10 -7.80
CA GLU A 146 -5.10 -14.40 -6.96
C GLU A 146 -5.19 -13.50 -5.73
N VAL A 147 -4.06 -13.26 -5.07
CA VAL A 147 -3.99 -12.29 -3.96
C VAL A 147 -4.41 -10.91 -4.45
N LYS A 148 -3.92 -10.49 -5.63
CA LYS A 148 -4.30 -9.23 -6.27
C LYS A 148 -5.79 -9.16 -6.56
N LYS A 149 -6.38 -10.22 -7.11
CA LYS A 149 -7.82 -10.29 -7.40
C LYS A 149 -8.66 -10.14 -6.14
N LYS A 150 -8.27 -10.80 -5.04
CA LYS A 150 -8.94 -10.66 -3.74
C LYS A 150 -8.81 -9.24 -3.19
N TRP A 151 -7.61 -8.66 -3.25
CA TRP A 151 -7.34 -7.29 -2.81
C TRP A 151 -8.15 -6.26 -3.60
N LEU A 152 -8.21 -6.37 -4.92
CA LEU A 152 -9.00 -5.49 -5.79
C LEU A 152 -10.50 -5.56 -5.42
N SER A 153 -11.06 -6.76 -5.35
CA SER A 153 -12.49 -6.95 -5.05
C SER A 153 -12.87 -6.44 -3.65
N ALA A 154 -12.00 -6.64 -2.66
CA ALA A 154 -12.23 -6.14 -1.32
C ALA A 154 -12.13 -4.61 -1.28
N THR A 155 -11.07 -4.03 -1.84
CA THR A 155 -10.83 -2.59 -1.77
C THR A 155 -11.86 -1.78 -2.55
N GLU A 156 -12.38 -2.29 -3.67
CA GLU A 156 -13.51 -1.67 -4.38
C GLU A 156 -14.70 -1.48 -3.42
N LYS A 157 -15.11 -2.55 -2.73
CA LYS A 157 -16.24 -2.52 -1.77
C LYS A 157 -15.94 -1.65 -0.55
N LEU A 158 -14.73 -1.73 -0.02
CA LEU A 158 -14.35 -1.03 1.22
C LEU A 158 -14.20 0.47 1.01
N MET A 159 -13.91 0.92 -0.20
CA MET A 159 -13.69 2.33 -0.52
C MET A 159 -15.01 3.05 -0.84
N THR A 160 -16.03 2.36 -1.34
CA THR A 160 -17.34 2.93 -1.64
C THR A 160 -17.97 3.58 -0.41
N GLY A 161 -18.22 4.88 -0.47
CA GLY A 161 -18.84 5.66 0.60
C GLY A 161 -17.99 5.85 1.87
N ARG A 162 -16.74 5.37 1.91
CA ARG A 162 -15.84 5.47 3.08
C ARG A 162 -14.67 6.43 2.90
N VAL A 163 -14.46 6.88 1.67
CA VAL A 163 -13.48 7.90 1.33
C VAL A 163 -14.23 9.13 0.82
N PRO A 164 -13.96 10.33 1.34
CA PRO A 164 -14.60 11.56 0.88
C PRO A 164 -14.03 11.92 -0.49
N ILE A 165 -14.52 11.25 -1.53
CA ILE A 165 -14.22 11.58 -2.92
C ILE A 165 -15.23 12.64 -3.37
N THR A 166 -15.22 13.79 -2.71
CA THR A 166 -15.69 15.02 -3.37
C THR A 166 -14.58 15.42 -4.32
N THR A 167 -14.67 14.95 -5.56
CA THR A 167 -13.95 15.46 -6.72
C THR A 167 -12.43 15.66 -6.52
N ILE A 168 -11.65 14.63 -6.90
CA ILE A 168 -10.30 14.86 -7.45
C ILE A 168 -10.49 15.65 -8.77
N THR A 169 -10.90 16.91 -8.68
CA THR A 169 -10.92 17.82 -9.82
C THR A 169 -9.74 18.77 -9.69
N ALA A 170 -9.04 18.90 -10.80
CA ALA A 170 -8.09 19.96 -11.15
C ALA A 170 -6.67 19.91 -10.55
N ASN A 171 -6.43 19.71 -9.27
CA ASN A 171 -5.09 20.09 -8.75
C ASN A 171 -3.98 19.04 -8.85
N GLY A 172 -4.31 17.74 -9.02
CA GLY A 172 -3.32 16.66 -9.12
C GLY A 172 -2.79 16.40 -10.54
N PHE A 173 -3.58 16.72 -11.57
CA PHE A 173 -3.19 16.49 -12.98
C PHE A 173 -2.39 17.65 -13.58
N ILE A 174 -2.53 18.87 -13.05
CA ILE A 174 -1.90 20.08 -13.63
C ILE A 174 -0.38 20.11 -13.42
N PHE A 175 0.16 19.54 -12.34
CA PHE A 175 1.61 19.58 -12.11
C PHE A 175 2.41 18.58 -12.94
N ILE A 176 1.82 17.41 -13.25
CA ILE A 176 2.46 16.43 -14.14
C ILE A 176 2.44 16.95 -15.59
N SER A 177 1.36 17.60 -16.03
CA SER A 177 1.30 18.16 -17.38
C SER A 177 2.24 19.36 -17.57
N ILE A 178 2.41 20.25 -16.57
CA ILE A 178 3.34 21.38 -16.68
C ILE A 178 4.80 20.90 -16.74
N ALA A 179 5.20 19.93 -15.91
CA ALA A 179 6.57 19.41 -15.94
C ALA A 179 6.92 18.72 -17.26
N VAL A 180 6.00 17.91 -17.80
CA VAL A 180 6.16 17.24 -19.11
C VAL A 180 6.16 18.27 -20.25
N PHE A 181 5.30 19.29 -20.19
CA PHE A 181 5.24 20.34 -21.20
C PHE A 181 6.50 21.21 -21.22
N LEU A 182 7.03 21.60 -20.05
CA LEU A 182 8.28 22.36 -19.95
C LEU A 182 9.49 21.54 -20.42
N ALA A 183 9.55 20.24 -20.11
CA ALA A 183 10.60 19.35 -20.59
C ALA A 183 10.54 19.17 -22.12
N ALA A 184 9.35 18.99 -22.69
CA ALA A 184 9.14 18.91 -24.13
C ALA A 184 9.50 20.24 -24.84
N MET A 185 9.11 21.38 -24.25
CA MET A 185 9.44 22.70 -24.79
C MET A 185 10.94 23.00 -24.75
N TYR A 186 11.62 22.65 -23.65
CA TYR A 186 13.08 22.75 -23.54
C TYR A 186 13.78 21.89 -24.61
N TYR A 187 13.29 20.68 -24.87
CA TYR A 187 13.86 19.80 -25.87
C TYR A 187 13.67 20.35 -27.30
N VAL A 188 12.47 20.85 -27.64
CA VAL A 188 12.18 21.43 -28.96
C VAL A 188 13.00 22.71 -29.21
N LEU A 189 13.16 23.57 -28.20
CA LEU A 189 13.90 24.82 -28.35
C LEU A 189 15.42 24.63 -28.46
N ASN A 190 15.97 23.51 -27.98
CA ASN A 190 17.41 23.23 -27.96
C ASN A 190 17.84 22.13 -28.93
N MET A 191 16.97 21.70 -29.85
CA MET A 191 17.41 20.81 -30.91
C MET A 191 18.33 21.56 -31.88
N PRO A 192 19.53 21.01 -32.21
CA PRO A 192 20.36 21.57 -33.25
C PRO A 192 19.60 21.49 -34.60
N ARG A 193 19.56 22.62 -35.32
CA ARG A 193 18.93 22.71 -36.64
C ARG A 193 19.74 21.98 -37.71
#